data_AF-A0A5E7YWQ6-F1
#
_entry.id   AF-A0A5E7YWQ6-F1
#
_cell.length_a   1.000
_cell.length_b   1.000
_cell.length_c   1.000
_cell.angle_alpha   90.00
_cell.angle_beta   90.00
_cell.angle_gamma   90.00
#
_symmetry.space_group_name_H-M   'P 1'
#
loop_
_entity.id
_entity.type
_entity.pdbx_description
1 polymer ?
#
loop_
_entity_poly.entity_id
_entity_poly.type
_entity_poly.pdbx_seq_one_letter_code
_entity_poly.pdbx_strand_id
1 'polypeptide(L)'
;MLTSDEFYTEAQRQLQARHDSVKLADVVVQAIVRDEIEPPHVPFIESRDFFFLSTVSAEGEPTVSYKGGAPGLVKVLDSRTLVFPNYDGNGMFKSMGNISEASKVGLLFIDMETPNRVRVQGTATLSADDPELDGYPGANMLVRVDVTACFLNCARYIHKHTRVAQSPYVPNEKGEQPFPSWKRIDLVQDALPARDAGRAAAEGGIISFDGYVEKLMDGTS
;
A
#
# COMPACT_ATOMS: atom_id res chain seq x y z
N MET A 1 18.54 15.68 -5.93
CA MET A 1 19.01 15.21 -4.60
C MET A 1 18.46 16.16 -3.54
N LEU A 2 17.65 15.65 -2.60
CA LEU A 2 17.10 16.46 -1.51
C LEU A 2 18.21 16.89 -0.55
N THR A 3 18.21 18.16 -0.15
CA THR A 3 19.12 18.65 0.89
C THR A 3 18.61 18.28 2.29
N SER A 4 19.50 18.23 3.29
CA SER A 4 19.09 17.93 4.66
C SER A 4 18.09 18.95 5.22
N ASP A 5 18.14 20.19 4.77
CA ASP A 5 17.27 21.28 5.22
C ASP A 5 15.87 21.21 4.59
N GLU A 6 15.74 20.57 3.41
CA GLU A 6 14.44 20.27 2.80
C GLU A 6 13.79 19.01 3.41
N PHE A 7 14.60 18.06 3.89
CA PHE A 7 14.11 16.78 4.38
C PHE A 7 13.68 16.79 5.85
N TYR A 8 14.39 17.54 6.70
CA TYR A 8 14.12 17.58 8.14
C TYR A 8 13.30 18.79 8.56
N THR A 9 12.29 18.57 9.39
CA THR A 9 11.56 19.65 10.03
C THR A 9 12.35 20.25 11.21
N GLU A 10 11.99 21.46 11.62
CA GLU A 10 12.58 22.13 12.79
C GLU A 10 12.50 21.25 14.06
N ALA A 11 11.34 20.63 14.32
CA ALA A 11 11.18 19.74 15.47
C ALA A 11 12.11 18.52 15.41
N GLN A 12 12.35 17.96 14.22
CA GLN A 12 13.29 16.86 14.03
C GLN A 12 14.73 17.33 14.27
N ARG A 13 15.11 18.53 13.80
CA ARG A 13 16.43 19.13 14.05
C ARG A 13 16.68 19.36 15.54
N GLN A 14 15.67 19.84 16.29
CA GLN A 14 15.77 20.01 17.74
C GLN A 14 16.01 18.68 18.47
N LEU A 15 15.32 17.61 18.09
CA LEU A 15 15.57 16.27 18.63
C LEU A 15 16.96 15.76 18.26
N GLN A 16 17.40 15.94 17.02
CA GLN A 16 18.74 15.55 16.59
C GLN A 16 19.83 16.25 17.41
N ALA A 17 19.67 17.56 17.65
CA ALA A 17 20.58 18.35 18.47
C ALA A 17 20.61 17.89 19.93
N ARG A 18 19.43 17.63 20.53
CA ARG A 18 19.32 17.09 21.90
C ARG A 18 20.01 15.73 22.06
N HIS A 19 20.16 14.97 20.97
CA HIS A 19 20.78 13.65 20.96
C HIS A 19 22.15 13.62 20.25
N ASP A 20 22.80 14.77 20.06
CA ASP A 20 24.13 14.90 19.42
C ASP A 20 24.26 14.19 18.05
N SER A 21 23.16 14.13 17.30
CA SER A 21 23.03 13.29 16.09
C SER A 21 22.87 14.07 14.79
N VAL A 22 22.96 15.40 14.81
CA VAL A 22 22.81 16.26 13.62
C VAL A 22 23.77 15.84 12.50
N LYS A 23 25.06 15.70 12.81
CA LYS A 23 26.08 15.30 11.81
C LYS A 23 25.81 13.92 11.22
N LEU A 24 25.35 12.98 12.04
CA LEU A 24 24.98 11.64 11.60
C LEU A 24 23.75 11.70 10.67
N ALA A 25 22.73 12.46 11.05
CA ALA A 25 21.51 12.64 10.27
C ALA A 25 21.81 13.23 8.89
N ASP A 26 22.68 14.24 8.81
CA ASP A 26 23.09 14.85 7.54
C ASP A 26 23.81 13.84 6.63
N VAL A 27 24.78 13.09 7.15
CA VAL A 27 25.49 12.05 6.39
C VAL A 27 24.52 10.98 5.92
N VAL A 28 23.58 10.54 6.76
CA VAL A 28 22.59 9.52 6.40
C VAL A 28 21.69 10.01 5.27
N VAL A 29 21.11 11.21 5.36
CA VAL A 29 20.24 11.74 4.30
C VAL A 29 21.00 11.82 2.97
N GLN A 30 22.21 12.38 2.98
CA GLN A 30 23.05 12.46 1.78
C GLN A 30 23.36 11.08 1.21
N ALA A 31 23.59 10.08 2.06
CA ALA A 31 23.94 8.74 1.63
C ALA A 31 22.76 7.99 1.00
N ILE A 32 21.56 8.03 1.60
CA ILE A 32 20.48 7.09 1.28
C ILE A 32 19.19 7.73 0.72
N VAL A 33 19.04 9.05 0.77
CA VAL A 33 17.83 9.72 0.29
C VAL A 33 18.03 10.28 -1.11
N ARG A 34 17.09 9.98 -1.99
CA ARG A 34 17.03 10.44 -3.38
C ARG A 34 15.64 10.99 -3.64
N ASP A 35 15.52 11.88 -4.61
CA ASP A 35 14.25 12.37 -5.15
C ASP A 35 13.75 11.54 -6.35
N GLU A 36 14.35 10.37 -6.56
CA GLU A 36 14.02 9.42 -7.62
C GLU A 36 14.28 7.98 -7.14
N ILE A 37 13.66 7.02 -7.82
CA ILE A 37 13.88 5.58 -7.69
C ILE A 37 15.14 5.24 -8.47
N GLU A 38 16.25 5.02 -7.76
CA GLU A 38 17.49 4.58 -8.40
C GLU A 38 17.31 3.17 -9.02
N PRO A 39 18.02 2.85 -10.13
CA PRO A 39 17.86 1.59 -10.86
C PRO A 39 17.91 0.31 -10.00
N PRO A 40 18.75 0.19 -8.95
CA PRO A 40 18.77 -0.99 -8.09
C PRO A 40 17.47 -1.21 -7.28
N HIS A 41 16.65 -0.17 -7.10
CA HIS A 41 15.41 -0.24 -6.31
C HIS A 41 14.20 -0.68 -7.12
N VAL A 42 14.21 -0.47 -8.43
CA VAL A 42 13.13 -0.89 -9.35
C VAL A 42 12.78 -2.37 -9.19
N PRO A 43 13.70 -3.34 -9.38
CA PRO A 43 13.36 -4.76 -9.27
C PRO A 43 12.94 -5.15 -7.84
N PHE A 44 13.42 -4.44 -6.81
CA PHE A 44 13.01 -4.69 -5.44
C PHE A 44 11.54 -4.27 -5.22
N ILE A 45 11.13 -3.11 -5.74
CA ILE A 45 9.76 -2.60 -5.63
C ILE A 45 8.80 -3.49 -6.41
N GLU A 46 9.10 -3.79 -7.68
CA GLU A 46 8.21 -4.53 -8.57
C GLU A 46 8.06 -6.01 -8.20
N SER A 47 9.05 -6.59 -7.52
CA SER A 47 8.97 -7.96 -7.00
C SER A 47 8.12 -8.10 -5.72
N ARG A 48 7.61 -7.00 -5.16
CA ARG A 48 6.71 -7.07 -4.00
C ARG A 48 5.29 -7.35 -4.44
N ASP A 49 4.73 -8.39 -3.84
CA ASP A 49 3.32 -8.76 -3.93
C ASP A 49 2.44 -8.04 -2.89
N PHE A 50 3.06 -7.25 -2.00
CA PHE A 50 2.35 -6.33 -1.12
C PHE A 50 3.21 -5.13 -0.71
N PHE A 51 2.55 -4.08 -0.23
CA PHE A 51 3.20 -2.95 0.43
C PHE A 51 2.26 -2.30 1.45
N PHE A 52 2.80 -1.42 2.30
CA PHE A 52 2.00 -0.59 3.18
C PHE A 52 1.87 0.80 2.59
N LEU A 53 0.64 1.30 2.48
CA LEU A 53 0.31 2.63 2.01
C LEU A 53 -0.18 3.48 3.19
N SER A 54 0.58 4.52 3.49
CA SER A 54 0.18 5.63 4.34
C SER A 54 -0.47 6.73 3.49
N THR A 55 -1.62 7.21 3.95
CA THR A 55 -2.30 8.40 3.40
C THR A 55 -2.72 9.30 4.56
N VAL A 56 -2.97 10.58 4.29
CA VAL A 56 -3.45 11.54 5.28
C VAL A 56 -4.76 12.15 4.81
N SER A 57 -5.73 12.34 5.72
CA SER A 57 -6.95 13.10 5.40
C SER A 57 -6.64 14.58 5.23
N ALA A 58 -7.62 15.37 4.78
CA ALA A 58 -7.51 16.82 4.71
C ALA A 58 -7.18 17.48 6.08
N GLU A 59 -7.66 16.88 7.18
CA GLU A 59 -7.38 17.31 8.55
C GLU A 59 -6.01 16.86 9.07
N GLY A 60 -5.26 16.10 8.27
CA GLY A 60 -3.95 15.58 8.62
C GLY A 60 -3.97 14.28 9.43
N GLU A 61 -5.11 13.59 9.54
CA GLU A 61 -5.19 12.30 10.22
C GLU A 61 -4.50 11.21 9.40
N PRO A 62 -3.46 10.54 9.92
CA PRO A 62 -2.78 9.48 9.19
C PRO A 62 -3.57 8.17 9.26
N THR A 63 -3.50 7.40 8.19
CA THR A 63 -3.95 6.01 8.16
C THR A 63 -3.02 5.15 7.33
N VAL A 64 -2.87 3.88 7.72
CA VAL A 64 -2.05 2.90 7.02
C VAL A 64 -2.94 1.77 6.53
N SER A 65 -2.72 1.36 5.29
CA SER A 65 -3.42 0.23 4.67
C SER A 65 -2.41 -0.76 4.10
N TYR A 66 -2.71 -2.04 4.23
CA TYR A 66 -2.04 -3.09 3.47
C TYR A 66 -2.63 -3.13 2.06
N LYS A 67 -1.76 -3.12 1.04
CA LYS A 67 -2.12 -3.30 -0.36
C LYS A 67 -1.45 -4.58 -0.85
N GLY A 68 -2.24 -5.56 -1.26
CA GLY A 68 -1.75 -6.87 -1.71
C GLY A 68 -2.22 -7.20 -3.14
N GLY A 69 -1.47 -8.08 -3.80
CA GLY A 69 -1.69 -8.54 -5.16
C GLY A 69 -0.70 -9.65 -5.54
N ALA A 70 -0.46 -9.83 -6.83
CA ALA A 70 0.64 -10.63 -7.35
C ALA A 70 1.91 -9.77 -7.52
N PRO A 71 3.11 -10.35 -7.65
CA PRO A 71 4.28 -9.61 -8.14
C PRO A 71 3.95 -8.84 -9.43
N GLY A 72 4.43 -7.59 -9.55
CA GLY A 72 3.94 -6.63 -10.53
C GLY A 72 2.77 -5.76 -10.04
N LEU A 73 2.30 -5.95 -8.79
CA LEU A 73 1.30 -5.10 -8.14
C LEU A 73 1.67 -3.61 -8.23
N VAL A 74 2.95 -3.29 -8.06
CA VAL A 74 3.49 -1.95 -8.30
C VAL A 74 4.39 -2.00 -9.52
N LYS A 75 4.17 -1.08 -10.45
CA LYS A 75 5.01 -0.89 -11.64
C LYS A 75 5.72 0.44 -11.56
N VAL A 76 7.03 0.46 -11.78
CA VAL A 76 7.83 1.68 -11.88
C VAL A 76 7.90 2.06 -13.35
N LEU A 77 7.26 3.17 -13.72
CA LEU A 77 7.19 3.61 -15.11
C LEU A 77 8.46 4.36 -15.54
N ASP A 78 9.04 5.12 -14.62
CA ASP A 78 10.31 5.82 -14.76
C ASP A 78 10.91 6.13 -13.37
N SER A 79 12.05 6.83 -13.30
CA SER A 79 12.71 7.09 -12.02
C SER A 79 11.88 7.96 -11.06
N ARG A 80 10.83 8.64 -11.52
CA ARG A 80 9.99 9.50 -10.68
C ARG A 80 8.52 9.07 -10.64
N THR A 81 8.14 8.01 -11.32
CA THR A 81 6.73 7.61 -11.43
C THR A 81 6.55 6.12 -11.15
N LEU A 82 5.65 5.81 -10.22
CA LEU A 82 5.12 4.46 -10.05
C LEU A 82 3.60 4.44 -10.09
N VAL A 83 3.03 3.29 -10.42
CA VAL A 83 1.58 3.04 -10.41
C VAL A 83 1.24 1.78 -9.63
N PHE A 84 0.04 1.75 -9.05
CA PHE A 84 -0.54 0.55 -8.44
C PHE A 84 -2.07 0.57 -8.52
N PRO A 85 -2.74 -0.59 -8.49
CA PRO A 85 -4.17 -0.70 -8.68
C PRO A 85 -4.98 -0.46 -7.41
N ASN A 86 -6.22 -0.02 -7.61
CA ASN A 86 -7.30 -0.19 -6.64
C ASN A 86 -8.19 -1.35 -7.06
N TYR A 87 -8.26 -2.38 -6.22
CA TYR A 87 -9.22 -3.47 -6.35
C TYR A 87 -10.51 -3.21 -5.55
N ASP A 88 -11.55 -3.96 -5.84
CA ASP A 88 -12.79 -3.93 -5.04
C ASP A 88 -12.50 -4.31 -3.58
N GLY A 89 -13.09 -3.55 -2.65
CA GLY A 89 -12.79 -3.63 -1.22
C GLY A 89 -14.02 -3.39 -0.35
N ASN A 90 -13.81 -2.86 0.85
CA ASN A 90 -14.87 -2.69 1.86
C ASN A 90 -15.79 -1.48 1.65
N GLY A 91 -15.70 -0.80 0.51
CA GLY A 91 -16.52 0.37 0.18
C GLY A 91 -16.17 1.66 0.93
N MET A 92 -15.21 1.67 1.87
CA MET A 92 -14.86 2.89 2.60
C MET A 92 -14.07 3.89 1.75
N PHE A 93 -13.37 3.43 0.70
CA PHE A 93 -12.49 4.24 -0.16
C PHE A 93 -11.51 5.16 0.60
N LYS A 94 -11.14 4.81 1.85
CA LYS A 94 -10.41 5.71 2.76
C LYS A 94 -9.11 6.24 2.16
N SER A 95 -8.27 5.36 1.62
CA SER A 95 -7.01 5.78 0.97
C SER A 95 -7.26 6.66 -0.26
N MET A 96 -8.31 6.39 -1.02
CA MET A 96 -8.57 7.02 -2.33
C MET A 96 -9.18 8.40 -2.13
N GLY A 97 -10.10 8.53 -1.17
CA GLY A 97 -10.60 9.83 -0.71
C GLY A 97 -9.47 10.71 -0.19
N ASN A 98 -8.64 10.19 0.71
CA ASN A 98 -7.46 10.89 1.22
C ASN A 98 -6.51 11.36 0.10
N ILE A 99 -6.24 10.51 -0.89
CA ILE A 99 -5.42 10.88 -2.06
C ILE A 99 -6.07 12.01 -2.86
N SER A 100 -7.39 11.98 -3.06
CA SER A 100 -8.11 12.99 -3.82
C SER A 100 -8.09 14.37 -3.17
N GLU A 101 -7.99 14.43 -1.84
CA GLU A 101 -8.00 15.67 -1.07
C GLU A 101 -6.60 16.21 -0.76
N ALA A 102 -5.69 15.33 -0.30
CA ALA A 102 -4.39 15.74 0.21
C ALA A 102 -3.21 15.32 -0.68
N SER A 103 -3.40 14.37 -1.60
CA SER A 103 -2.41 13.77 -2.50
C SER A 103 -1.17 13.12 -1.86
N LYS A 104 -0.84 13.42 -0.60
CA LYS A 104 0.40 12.96 0.04
C LYS A 104 0.31 11.49 0.42
N VAL A 105 1.27 10.70 -0.08
CA VAL A 105 1.37 9.27 0.19
C VAL A 105 2.76 8.90 0.69
N GLY A 106 2.79 7.88 1.56
CA GLY A 106 4.02 7.18 1.93
C GLY A 106 3.85 5.70 1.67
N LEU A 107 4.82 5.07 1.02
CA LEU A 107 4.82 3.65 0.70
C LEU A 107 5.99 2.98 1.41
N LEU A 108 5.74 1.81 2.00
CA LEU A 108 6.77 0.95 2.57
C LEU A 108 6.75 -0.40 1.85
N PHE A 109 7.82 -0.65 1.11
CA PHE A 109 8.15 -1.95 0.53
C PHE A 109 9.10 -2.68 1.47
N ILE A 110 8.79 -3.91 1.82
CA ILE A 110 9.56 -4.69 2.78
C ILE A 110 9.69 -6.14 2.34
N ASP A 111 10.87 -6.71 2.54
CA ASP A 111 11.15 -8.12 2.41
C ASP A 111 11.43 -8.69 3.80
N MET A 112 10.67 -9.70 4.20
CA MET A 112 10.83 -10.38 5.50
C MET A 112 11.63 -11.69 5.37
N GLU A 113 11.82 -12.24 4.18
CA GLU A 113 12.63 -13.46 3.97
C GLU A 113 14.11 -13.11 3.85
N THR A 114 14.41 -12.09 3.04
CA THR A 114 15.70 -11.42 2.94
C THR A 114 15.58 -9.99 3.45
N PRO A 115 15.63 -9.78 4.80
CA PRO A 115 15.40 -8.50 5.46
C PRO A 115 15.95 -7.29 4.72
N ASN A 116 15.06 -6.53 4.09
CA ASN A 116 15.38 -5.27 3.43
C ASN A 116 14.12 -4.42 3.27
N ARG A 117 14.25 -3.10 3.15
CA ARG A 117 13.09 -2.21 2.94
C ARG A 117 13.44 -0.96 2.14
N VAL A 118 12.50 -0.54 1.31
CA VAL A 118 12.55 0.72 0.57
C VAL A 118 11.32 1.54 0.95
N ARG A 119 11.53 2.83 1.24
CA ARG A 119 10.45 3.79 1.46
C ARG A 119 10.36 4.73 0.28
N VAL A 120 9.12 5.01 -0.13
CA VAL A 120 8.80 6.01 -1.14
C VAL A 120 7.85 7.02 -0.53
N GLN A 121 8.05 8.29 -0.81
CA GLN A 121 7.12 9.38 -0.54
C GLN A 121 6.79 10.07 -1.86
N GLY A 122 5.57 10.54 -2.00
CA GLY A 122 5.15 11.20 -3.22
C GLY A 122 3.82 11.90 -3.13
N THR A 123 3.43 12.46 -4.27
CA THR A 123 2.08 12.98 -4.53
C THR A 123 1.36 12.04 -5.48
N ALA A 124 0.17 11.60 -5.08
CA ALA A 124 -0.62 10.62 -5.79
C ALA A 124 -1.84 11.25 -6.48
N THR A 125 -2.22 10.67 -7.61
CA THR A 125 -3.45 10.96 -8.33
C THR A 125 -4.20 9.66 -8.62
N LEU A 126 -5.52 9.75 -8.80
CA LEU A 126 -6.37 8.62 -9.17
C LEU A 126 -6.79 8.75 -10.63
N SER A 127 -6.81 7.65 -11.36
CA SER A 127 -7.32 7.62 -12.73
C SER A 127 -8.06 6.31 -13.02
N ALA A 128 -9.31 6.42 -13.47
CA ALA A 128 -10.10 5.29 -13.95
C ALA A 128 -9.85 4.99 -15.44
N ASP A 129 -9.12 5.86 -16.14
CA ASP A 129 -8.78 5.75 -17.56
C ASP A 129 -7.26 5.80 -17.78
N ASP A 130 -6.48 5.32 -16.80
CA ASP A 130 -5.02 5.28 -16.91
C ASP A 130 -4.59 4.28 -17.99
N PRO A 131 -3.63 4.62 -18.88
CA PRO A 131 -3.16 3.71 -19.93
C PRO A 131 -2.60 2.37 -19.41
N GLU A 132 -2.18 2.32 -18.15
CA GLU A 132 -1.65 1.10 -17.53
C GLU A 132 -2.75 0.23 -16.89
N LEU A 133 -4.01 0.70 -16.84
CA LEU A 133 -5.11 0.01 -16.14
C LEU A 133 -5.37 -1.39 -16.69
N ASP A 134 -5.27 -1.57 -18.01
CA ASP A 134 -5.45 -2.87 -18.67
C ASP A 134 -4.44 -3.93 -18.19
N GLY A 135 -3.31 -3.51 -17.63
CA GLY A 135 -2.33 -4.39 -16.99
C GLY A 135 -2.77 -4.96 -15.65
N TYR A 136 -3.90 -4.51 -15.10
CA TYR A 136 -4.39 -4.88 -13.77
C TYR A 136 -5.84 -5.42 -13.82
N PRO A 137 -6.02 -6.71 -14.17
CA PRO A 137 -7.34 -7.33 -14.21
C PRO A 137 -8.09 -7.17 -12.88
N GLY A 138 -9.33 -6.68 -12.95
CA GLY A 138 -10.20 -6.48 -11.78
C GLY A 138 -9.97 -5.16 -11.03
N ALA A 139 -8.98 -4.36 -11.43
CA ALA A 139 -8.81 -3.00 -10.91
C ALA A 139 -9.89 -2.07 -11.48
N ASN A 140 -10.38 -1.13 -10.66
CA ASN A 140 -11.35 -0.12 -11.09
C ASN A 140 -10.75 1.26 -11.32
N MET A 141 -9.51 1.48 -10.86
CA MET A 141 -8.69 2.67 -11.11
C MET A 141 -7.24 2.38 -10.74
N LEU A 142 -6.33 3.19 -11.25
CA LEU A 142 -4.95 3.23 -10.81
C LEU A 142 -4.67 4.44 -9.92
N VAL A 143 -3.72 4.25 -9.01
CA VAL A 143 -3.05 5.31 -8.30
C VAL A 143 -1.70 5.54 -8.96
N ARG A 144 -1.45 6.77 -9.39
CA ARG A 144 -0.17 7.21 -9.96
C ARG A 144 0.54 8.11 -8.98
N VAL A 145 1.77 7.77 -8.62
CA VAL A 145 2.57 8.48 -7.64
C VAL A 145 3.76 9.14 -8.32
N ASP A 146 3.80 10.48 -8.23
CA ASP A 146 4.99 11.28 -8.51
C ASP A 146 5.89 11.24 -7.27
N VAL A 147 7.07 10.67 -7.42
CA VAL A 147 8.03 10.40 -6.35
C VAL A 147 8.76 11.68 -5.96
N THR A 148 8.61 12.04 -4.70
CA THR A 148 9.32 13.17 -4.10
C THR A 148 10.53 12.72 -3.28
N ALA A 149 10.48 11.51 -2.72
CA ALA A 149 11.62 10.91 -2.04
C ALA A 149 11.59 9.37 -2.13
N CYS A 150 12.75 8.76 -2.33
CA CYS A 150 12.97 7.33 -2.21
C CYS A 150 14.21 7.11 -1.35
N PHE A 151 14.13 6.20 -0.37
CA PHE A 151 15.28 5.91 0.48
C PHE A 151 15.30 4.48 1.00
N LEU A 152 16.50 3.89 0.91
CA LEU A 152 16.83 2.58 1.45
C LEU A 152 17.07 2.67 2.95
N ASN A 153 16.44 1.81 3.73
CA ASN A 153 16.75 1.69 5.14
C ASN A 153 17.34 0.31 5.45
N CYS A 154 18.23 0.25 6.44
CA CYS A 154 18.90 -1.00 6.81
C CYS A 154 17.93 -2.08 7.31
N ALA A 155 18.33 -3.34 7.16
CA ALA A 155 17.61 -4.54 7.59
C ALA A 155 17.32 -4.65 9.09
N ARG A 156 17.91 -3.76 9.90
CA ARG A 156 17.83 -3.80 11.36
C ARG A 156 16.36 -3.84 11.81
N TYR A 157 16.06 -4.76 12.73
CA TYR A 157 14.75 -5.00 13.34
C TYR A 157 13.65 -5.56 12.44
N ILE A 158 13.95 -5.96 11.20
CA ILE A 158 12.98 -6.70 10.39
C ILE A 158 12.98 -8.16 10.85
N HIS A 159 11.85 -8.63 11.38
CA HIS A 159 11.67 -10.03 11.75
C HIS A 159 11.62 -10.89 10.50
N LYS A 160 12.23 -12.08 10.58
CA LYS A 160 12.17 -13.04 9.49
C LYS A 160 10.83 -13.77 9.50
N HIS A 161 10.18 -13.80 8.34
CA HIS A 161 8.98 -14.58 8.09
C HIS A 161 9.19 -15.41 6.83
N THR A 162 8.55 -16.57 6.76
CA THR A 162 8.47 -17.38 5.54
C THR A 162 7.07 -17.24 4.96
N ARG A 163 6.95 -16.89 3.68
CA ARG A 163 5.65 -16.85 3.01
C ARG A 163 5.19 -18.29 2.74
N VAL A 164 4.00 -18.63 3.26
CA VAL A 164 3.43 -19.98 3.11
C VAL A 164 2.54 -20.14 1.88
N ALA A 165 1.90 -19.06 1.41
CA ALA A 165 1.03 -19.05 0.24
C ALA A 165 0.77 -17.61 -0.24
N GLN A 166 0.25 -17.48 -1.47
CA GLN A 166 -0.36 -16.25 -1.97
C GLN A 166 -1.80 -16.14 -1.42
N SER A 167 -2.29 -14.92 -1.21
CA SER A 167 -3.69 -14.70 -0.83
C SER A 167 -4.63 -15.22 -1.94
N PRO A 168 -5.70 -15.95 -1.59
CA PRO A 168 -6.70 -16.40 -2.57
C PRO A 168 -7.50 -15.24 -3.16
N TYR A 169 -7.44 -14.05 -2.54
CA TYR A 169 -8.13 -12.83 -2.98
C TYR A 169 -7.32 -12.00 -4.00
N VAL A 170 -6.14 -12.46 -4.42
CA VAL A 170 -5.45 -11.84 -5.55
C VAL A 170 -6.27 -12.10 -6.81
N PRO A 171 -6.67 -11.07 -7.58
CA PRO A 171 -7.43 -11.27 -8.81
C PRO A 171 -6.71 -12.19 -9.80
N ASN A 172 -7.48 -13.07 -10.46
CA ASN A 172 -6.96 -13.90 -11.53
C ASN A 172 -6.78 -13.10 -12.84
N GLU A 173 -6.31 -13.73 -13.91
CA GLU A 173 -6.10 -13.10 -15.22
C GLU A 173 -7.37 -12.48 -15.83
N LYS A 174 -8.55 -12.91 -15.38
CA LYS A 174 -9.86 -12.36 -15.78
C LYS A 174 -10.36 -11.25 -14.85
N GLY A 175 -9.59 -10.91 -13.82
CA GLY A 175 -9.97 -9.95 -12.79
C GLY A 175 -10.98 -10.46 -11.77
N GLU A 176 -11.19 -11.78 -11.73
CA GLU A 176 -12.11 -12.40 -10.79
C GLU A 176 -11.41 -12.72 -9.46
N GLN A 177 -12.14 -12.61 -8.38
CA GLN A 177 -11.68 -12.91 -7.02
C GLN A 177 -12.80 -13.59 -6.23
N PRO A 178 -12.48 -14.48 -5.26
CA PRO A 178 -13.47 -15.09 -4.38
C PRO A 178 -14.32 -14.04 -3.67
N PHE A 179 -15.59 -14.34 -3.45
CA PHE A 179 -16.47 -13.44 -2.69
C PHE A 179 -16.05 -13.44 -1.22
N PRO A 180 -15.61 -12.30 -0.66
CA PRO A 180 -15.02 -12.28 0.68
C PRO A 180 -16.07 -12.56 1.75
N SER A 181 -15.66 -13.29 2.79
CA SER A 181 -16.54 -13.73 3.88
C SER A 181 -17.25 -12.58 4.60
N TRP A 182 -16.61 -11.41 4.74
CA TRP A 182 -17.26 -10.25 5.37
C TRP A 182 -18.48 -9.73 4.59
N LYS A 183 -18.51 -9.88 3.25
CA LYS A 183 -19.69 -9.55 2.44
C LYS A 183 -20.81 -10.58 2.58
N ARG A 184 -20.60 -11.67 3.32
CA ARG A 184 -21.63 -12.65 3.65
C ARG A 184 -22.24 -12.41 5.03
N ILE A 185 -21.78 -11.41 5.78
CA ILE A 185 -22.34 -11.07 7.08
C ILE A 185 -23.77 -10.57 6.90
N ASP A 186 -24.71 -11.09 7.68
CA ASP A 186 -26.12 -10.69 7.72
C ASP A 186 -26.31 -9.16 7.77
N LEU A 187 -25.57 -8.48 8.66
CA LEU A 187 -25.62 -7.04 8.88
C LEU A 187 -25.35 -6.19 7.63
N VAL A 188 -24.58 -6.70 6.67
CA VAL A 188 -24.18 -5.93 5.49
C VAL A 188 -25.00 -6.25 4.24
N GLN A 189 -25.85 -7.29 4.25
CA GLN A 189 -26.51 -7.79 3.04
C GLN A 189 -27.35 -6.72 2.34
N ASP A 190 -28.14 -5.97 3.10
CA ASP A 190 -29.01 -4.91 2.57
C ASP A 190 -28.23 -3.65 2.13
N ALA A 191 -26.96 -3.55 2.52
CA ALA A 191 -26.07 -2.44 2.19
C ALA A 191 -25.11 -2.76 1.03
N LEU A 192 -25.12 -4.00 0.52
CA LEU A 192 -24.25 -4.39 -0.60
C LEU A 192 -24.65 -3.66 -1.88
N PRO A 193 -23.68 -3.28 -2.73
CA PRO A 193 -23.99 -2.73 -4.04
C PRO A 193 -24.70 -3.78 -4.90
N ALA A 194 -25.46 -3.33 -5.91
CA ALA A 194 -26.24 -4.22 -6.79
C ALA A 194 -25.42 -5.35 -7.43
N ARG A 195 -24.14 -5.10 -7.73
CA ARG A 195 -23.21 -6.12 -8.27
C ARG A 195 -22.92 -7.29 -7.32
N ASP A 196 -23.12 -7.09 -6.03
CA ASP A 196 -22.82 -8.08 -4.98
C ASP A 196 -24.09 -8.66 -4.31
N ALA A 197 -25.25 -8.04 -4.55
CA ALA A 197 -26.52 -8.47 -3.98
C ALA A 197 -26.82 -9.95 -4.33
N GLY A 198 -27.14 -10.75 -3.31
CA GLY A 198 -27.51 -12.16 -3.46
C GLY A 198 -26.33 -13.14 -3.70
N ARG A 199 -25.10 -12.65 -3.91
CA ARG A 199 -23.94 -13.52 -4.17
C ARG A 199 -23.61 -14.46 -3.02
N ALA A 200 -23.92 -14.08 -1.78
CA ALA A 200 -23.70 -14.92 -0.61
C ALA A 200 -24.33 -16.33 -0.75
N ALA A 201 -25.47 -16.46 -1.44
CA ALA A 201 -26.14 -17.75 -1.65
C ALA A 201 -25.30 -18.77 -2.44
N ALA A 202 -24.50 -18.30 -3.41
CA ALA A 202 -23.60 -19.14 -4.19
C ALA A 202 -22.26 -19.42 -3.49
N GLU A 203 -21.97 -18.70 -2.40
CA GLU A 203 -20.65 -18.62 -1.78
C GLU A 203 -20.66 -19.20 -0.35
N GLY A 204 -21.51 -20.20 -0.11
CA GLY A 204 -21.65 -20.87 1.19
C GLY A 204 -22.62 -20.20 2.17
N GLY A 205 -23.48 -19.29 1.70
CA GLY A 205 -24.57 -18.69 2.46
C GLY A 205 -24.17 -17.50 3.34
N ILE A 206 -25.21 -16.86 3.90
CA ILE A 206 -25.09 -15.75 4.86
C ILE A 206 -24.55 -16.29 6.19
N ILE A 207 -23.68 -15.52 6.84
CA ILE A 207 -23.08 -15.81 8.14
C ILE A 207 -23.41 -14.70 9.15
N SER A 208 -23.38 -15.00 10.45
CA SER A 208 -23.47 -13.97 11.48
C SER A 208 -22.15 -13.21 11.64
N PHE A 209 -22.19 -12.03 12.26
CA PHE A 209 -20.97 -11.29 12.63
C PHE A 209 -20.05 -12.12 13.52
N ASP A 210 -20.59 -12.83 14.52
CA ASP A 210 -19.80 -13.69 15.41
C ASP A 210 -19.12 -14.84 14.65
N GLY A 211 -19.85 -15.48 13.71
CA GLY A 211 -19.28 -16.52 12.86
C GLY A 211 -18.18 -16.00 11.92
N TYR A 212 -18.25 -14.74 11.51
CA TYR A 212 -17.15 -14.09 10.80
C TYR A 212 -15.94 -13.81 11.72
N VAL A 213 -16.16 -13.37 12.96
CA VAL A 213 -15.09 -13.17 13.94
C VAL A 213 -14.34 -14.47 14.23
N GLU A 214 -15.05 -15.59 14.40
CA GLU A 214 -14.44 -16.92 14.56
C GLU A 214 -13.50 -17.25 13.39
N LYS A 215 -13.95 -17.04 12.15
CA LYS A 215 -13.16 -17.22 10.93
C LYS A 215 -11.94 -16.31 10.82
N LEU A 216 -12.04 -15.09 11.33
CA LEU A 216 -10.89 -14.19 11.40
C LEU A 216 -9.84 -14.70 12.38
N MET A 217 -10.27 -15.20 13.54
CA MET A 217 -9.37 -15.67 14.59
C MET A 217 -8.68 -16.98 14.24
N ASP A 218 -9.33 -17.86 13.49
CA ASP A 218 -8.75 -19.13 13.02
C ASP A 218 -8.00 -19.02 11.68
N GLY A 219 -8.09 -17.86 11.01
CA GLY A 219 -7.42 -17.60 9.73
C GLY A 219 -8.09 -18.22 8.51
N THR A 220 -9.38 -18.60 8.61
CA THR A 220 -10.17 -19.19 7.51
C THR A 220 -11.13 -18.20 6.83
N SER A 221 -11.01 -16.92 7.17
CA SER A 221 -11.78 -15.80 6.59
C SER A 221 -11.46 -15.52 5.12
#